data_AF-A0A260ZPM8-F1
#
_entry.id   AF-A0A260ZPM8-F1
#
_cell.length_a   1.000
_cell.length_b   1.000
_cell.length_c   1.000
_cell.angle_alpha   90.00
_cell.angle_beta   90.00
_cell.angle_gamma   90.00
#
_symmetry.space_group_name_H-M   'P 1'
#
loop_
_entity.id
_entity.type
_entity.pdbx_description
1 polymer ?
#
loop_
_entity_poly.entity_id
_entity_poly.type
_entity_poly.pdbx_seq_one_letter_code
_entity_poly.pdbx_strand_id
1 'polypeptide(L)'
;MRRGILVEGNHRVATIMKNDYNLTGSFDYRITMSLYEIEDRVFDEAWTHCQELKVSENSQEGSRVSLERIPTPILNIAMMEHGSGGLRKNEKISPEDTVVFMLGDLQKTVSDKDIKSMRDHPRQRSRFWKSLEEQGLIMAWGNSNVSMLPLYFLLMMPATQKVCLELAKRKFPKTNRLYITACNASLVEDQAVLMSSRNIHQ
;
A
#
# COMPACT_ATOMS: atom_id res chain seq x y z
N MET A 1 -10.51 -4.26 -31.18
CA MET A 1 -10.17 -3.00 -30.48
C MET A 1 -9.36 -3.40 -29.26
N ARG A 2 -8.10 -2.94 -29.11
CA ARG A 2 -7.31 -3.25 -27.91
C ARG A 2 -7.86 -2.45 -26.74
N ARG A 3 -8.28 -3.13 -25.68
CA ARG A 3 -8.75 -2.51 -24.43
C ARG A 3 -7.59 -2.54 -23.43
N GLY A 4 -7.51 -1.55 -22.55
CA GLY A 4 -6.42 -1.43 -21.58
C GLY A 4 -6.94 -0.86 -20.27
N ILE A 5 -6.43 -1.40 -19.16
CA ILE A 5 -6.61 -0.83 -17.83
C ILE A 5 -5.33 -0.07 -17.52
N LEU A 6 -5.46 1.22 -17.22
CA LEU A 6 -4.36 2.00 -16.66
C LEU A 6 -4.32 1.78 -15.16
N VAL A 7 -3.21 1.25 -14.67
CA VAL A 7 -2.92 1.16 -13.24
C VAL A 7 -1.96 2.30 -12.90
N GLU A 8 -2.46 3.32 -12.21
CA GLU A 8 -1.68 4.52 -11.90
C GLU A 8 -2.17 5.17 -10.61
N GLY A 9 -1.25 5.75 -9.83
CA GLY A 9 -1.64 6.54 -8.67
C GLY A 9 -2.14 7.90 -9.13
N ASN A 10 -3.43 8.23 -8.94
CA ASN A 10 -3.98 9.55 -9.30
C ASN A 10 -3.17 10.73 -8.75
N HIS A 11 -2.63 10.60 -7.54
CA HIS A 11 -1.77 11.63 -6.94
C HIS A 11 -0.43 11.80 -7.68
N ARG A 12 0.11 10.75 -8.33
CA ARG A 12 1.36 10.79 -9.10
C ARG A 12 1.20 11.63 -10.36
N VAL A 13 0.19 11.35 -11.18
CA VAL A 13 -0.08 12.10 -12.41
C VAL A 13 -0.36 13.57 -12.12
N ALA A 14 -1.25 13.85 -11.16
CA ALA A 14 -1.60 15.21 -10.80
C ALA A 14 -0.41 16.01 -10.23
N THR A 15 0.41 15.40 -9.36
CA THR A 15 1.58 16.06 -8.76
C THR A 15 2.67 16.31 -9.79
N ILE A 16 2.95 15.34 -10.66
CA ILE A 16 3.98 15.48 -11.67
C ILE A 16 3.57 16.49 -12.74
N MET A 17 2.34 16.43 -13.24
CA MET A 17 1.83 17.42 -14.20
C MET A 17 1.88 18.84 -13.63
N LYS A 18 1.48 19.02 -12.36
CA LYS A 18 1.55 20.34 -11.70
C LYS A 18 2.99 20.83 -11.52
N ASN A 19 3.91 19.96 -11.10
CA ASN A 19 5.31 20.32 -10.92
C ASN A 19 5.99 20.64 -12.25
N ASP A 20 5.71 19.86 -13.30
CA ASP A 20 6.25 20.06 -14.64
C ASP A 20 5.72 21.37 -15.24
N TYR A 21 4.42 21.65 -15.10
CA TYR A 21 3.85 22.94 -15.50
C TYR A 21 4.47 24.11 -14.75
N ASN A 22 4.64 24.00 -13.43
CA ASN A 22 5.28 25.06 -12.64
C ASN A 22 6.73 25.32 -13.06
N LEU A 23 7.44 24.31 -13.59
CA LEU A 23 8.83 24.41 -14.03
C LEU A 23 8.98 24.85 -15.49
N THR A 24 8.09 24.40 -16.37
CA THR A 24 8.23 24.54 -17.84
C THR A 24 7.20 25.49 -18.47
N GLY A 25 6.13 25.82 -17.75
CA GLY A 25 4.97 26.56 -18.29
C GLY A 25 4.14 25.75 -19.29
N SER A 26 4.36 24.44 -19.40
CA SER A 26 3.71 23.56 -20.37
C SER A 26 3.20 22.27 -19.72
N PHE A 27 2.22 21.63 -20.35
CA PHE A 27 1.70 20.31 -19.94
C PHE A 27 2.23 19.18 -20.86
N ASP A 28 3.43 19.30 -21.43
CA ASP A 28 4.00 18.29 -22.34
C ASP A 28 4.70 17.12 -21.60
N TYR A 29 4.21 16.80 -20.40
CA TYR A 29 4.80 15.73 -19.59
C TYR A 29 4.42 14.36 -20.14
N ARG A 30 5.44 13.54 -20.45
CA ARG A 30 5.26 12.16 -20.89
C ARG A 30 5.47 11.20 -19.72
N ILE A 31 4.47 10.35 -19.46
CA ILE A 31 4.58 9.28 -18.47
C ILE A 31 5.11 8.03 -19.18
N THR A 32 6.20 7.45 -18.65
CA THR A 32 6.64 6.12 -19.08
C THR A 32 5.68 5.08 -18.52
N MET A 33 5.14 4.23 -19.39
CA MET A 33 4.21 3.17 -19.03
C MET A 33 4.85 1.81 -19.30
N SER A 34 4.69 0.90 -18.34
CA SER A 34 4.91 -0.54 -18.55
C SER A 34 3.62 -1.15 -19.07
N LEU A 35 3.69 -1.94 -20.14
CA LEU A 35 2.55 -2.68 -20.68
C LEU A 35 2.66 -4.15 -20.30
N TYR A 36 1.60 -4.67 -19.67
CA TYR A 36 1.49 -6.07 -19.29
C TYR A 36 0.36 -6.72 -20.07
N GLU A 37 0.63 -7.91 -20.61
CA GLU A 37 -0.40 -8.76 -21.20
C GLU A 37 -1.02 -9.63 -20.10
N ILE A 38 -2.35 -9.67 -20.05
CA ILE A 38 -3.12 -10.39 -19.04
C ILE A 38 -4.25 -11.18 -19.72
N GLU A 39 -4.76 -12.20 -19.03
CA GLU A 39 -5.90 -12.97 -19.51
C GLU A 39 -7.17 -12.11 -19.61
N ASP A 40 -7.96 -12.31 -20.66
CA ASP A 40 -9.23 -11.59 -20.90
C ASP A 40 -10.18 -11.66 -19.70
N ARG A 41 -10.26 -12.82 -19.04
CA ARG A 41 -11.09 -12.99 -17.84
C ARG A 41 -10.63 -12.08 -16.70
N VAL A 42 -9.33 -11.97 -16.48
CA VAL A 42 -8.74 -11.12 -15.44
C VAL A 42 -9.00 -9.65 -15.77
N PHE A 43 -8.90 -9.28 -17.05
CA PHE A 43 -9.23 -7.94 -17.54
C PHE A 43 -10.70 -7.61 -17.25
N ASP A 44 -11.64 -8.46 -17.67
CA ASP A 44 -13.08 -8.20 -17.53
C ASP A 44 -13.49 -8.09 -16.06
N GLU A 45 -12.94 -8.96 -15.18
CA GLU A 45 -13.18 -8.89 -13.74
C GLU A 45 -12.68 -7.57 -13.15
N ALA A 46 -11.44 -7.19 -13.45
CA ALA A 46 -10.85 -5.94 -12.98
C ALA A 46 -11.63 -4.72 -13.47
N TRP A 47 -12.02 -4.70 -14.74
CA TRP A 47 -12.69 -3.58 -15.40
C TRP A 47 -13.97 -3.15 -14.68
N THR A 48 -14.76 -4.10 -14.17
CA THR A 48 -16.01 -3.82 -13.43
C THR A 48 -15.81 -3.06 -12.11
N HIS A 49 -14.58 -3.03 -11.61
CA HIS A 49 -14.19 -2.39 -10.35
C HIS A 49 -13.28 -1.18 -10.54
N CYS A 50 -12.84 -0.93 -11.78
CA CYS A 50 -12.08 0.26 -12.15
C CYS A 50 -12.99 1.49 -12.19
N GLN A 51 -12.39 2.66 -12.00
CA GLN A 51 -13.06 3.94 -12.24
C GLN A 51 -12.66 4.47 -13.61
N GLU A 52 -13.61 5.13 -14.27
CA GLU A 52 -13.28 5.94 -15.44
C GLU A 52 -12.34 7.07 -15.03
N LEU A 53 -11.28 7.28 -15.82
CA LEU A 53 -10.39 8.42 -15.69
C LEU A 53 -11.17 9.70 -16.01
N LYS A 54 -11.76 10.32 -14.99
CA LYS A 54 -12.44 11.62 -15.13
C LYS A 54 -11.49 12.73 -14.74
N VAL A 55 -11.04 13.49 -15.74
CA VAL A 55 -10.40 14.79 -15.53
C VAL A 55 -11.51 15.79 -15.24
N SER A 56 -11.94 15.94 -13.98
CA SER A 56 -12.87 17.02 -13.62
C SER A 56 -12.41 17.77 -12.38
N GLU A 57 -12.49 19.10 -12.48
CA GLU A 57 -12.15 20.06 -11.42
C GLU A 57 -12.99 19.89 -10.14
N ASN A 58 -14.09 19.13 -10.24
CA ASN A 58 -15.02 18.85 -9.15
C ASN A 58 -14.97 17.38 -8.71
N SER A 59 -13.92 16.62 -9.06
CA SER A 59 -13.74 15.27 -8.56
C SER A 59 -13.65 15.32 -7.04
N GLN A 60 -14.70 14.81 -6.37
CA GLN A 60 -14.71 14.69 -4.91
C GLN A 60 -13.44 13.95 -4.48
N GLU A 61 -12.72 14.54 -3.52
CA GLU A 61 -11.61 13.88 -2.83
C GLU A 61 -12.02 12.46 -2.45
N GLY A 62 -11.30 11.45 -2.95
CA GLY A 62 -11.30 10.13 -2.34
C GLY A 62 -12.14 9.05 -3.00
N SER A 63 -12.42 9.07 -4.31
CA SER A 63 -12.90 7.87 -5.01
C SER A 63 -11.76 6.82 -5.12
N ARG A 64 -11.34 6.23 -4.00
CA ARG A 64 -10.37 5.14 -3.99
C ARG A 64 -11.02 3.88 -4.57
N VAL A 65 -10.35 3.24 -5.52
CA VAL A 65 -10.74 1.90 -5.98
C VAL A 65 -10.64 0.93 -4.81
N SER A 66 -11.66 0.10 -4.61
CA SER A 66 -11.64 -0.93 -3.58
C SER A 66 -10.69 -2.06 -4.00
N LEU A 67 -9.46 -2.03 -3.47
CA LEU A 67 -8.40 -2.98 -3.82
C LEU A 67 -8.81 -4.44 -3.58
N GLU A 68 -9.64 -4.69 -2.55
CA GLU A 68 -10.17 -6.02 -2.23
C GLU A 68 -10.90 -6.67 -3.42
N ARG A 69 -11.54 -5.85 -4.27
CA ARG A 69 -12.31 -6.30 -5.44
C ARG A 69 -11.46 -6.48 -6.70
N ILE A 70 -10.22 -5.99 -6.72
CA ILE A 70 -9.35 -6.05 -7.90
C ILE A 70 -8.64 -7.41 -7.96
N PRO A 71 -8.67 -8.15 -9.08
CA PRO A 71 -8.00 -9.44 -9.20
C PRO A 71 -6.52 -9.41 -8.78
N THR A 72 -6.07 -10.48 -8.10
CA THR A 72 -4.70 -10.58 -7.59
C THR A 72 -3.61 -10.37 -8.65
N PRO A 73 -3.73 -10.87 -9.91
CA PRO A 73 -2.71 -10.59 -10.92
C PRO A 73 -2.53 -9.09 -11.21
N ILE A 74 -3.61 -8.31 -11.17
CA ILE A 74 -3.56 -6.86 -11.36
C ILE A 74 -2.93 -6.17 -10.15
N LEU A 75 -3.27 -6.60 -8.94
CA LEU A 75 -2.65 -6.09 -7.71
C LEU A 75 -1.15 -6.36 -7.68
N ASN A 76 -0.71 -7.55 -8.10
CA ASN A 76 0.72 -7.88 -8.20
C ASN A 76 1.45 -6.94 -9.18
N ILE A 77 0.85 -6.66 -10.35
CA ILE A 77 1.41 -5.70 -11.31
C ILE A 77 1.50 -4.30 -10.70
N ALA A 78 0.43 -3.86 -10.04
CA ALA A 78 0.40 -2.59 -9.33
C ALA A 78 1.47 -2.51 -8.24
N MET A 79 1.67 -3.59 -7.47
CA MET A 79 2.71 -3.73 -6.45
C MET A 79 4.12 -3.69 -7.04
N MET A 80 4.37 -4.36 -8.17
CA MET A 80 5.66 -4.28 -8.86
C MET A 80 5.97 -2.86 -9.34
N GLU A 81 4.98 -2.17 -9.94
CA GLU A 81 5.15 -0.78 -10.39
C GLU A 81 5.34 0.18 -9.23
N HIS A 82 4.52 0.10 -8.17
CA HIS A 82 4.65 0.91 -6.96
C HIS A 82 5.95 0.62 -6.20
N GLY A 83 6.34 -0.65 -6.11
CA GLY A 83 7.60 -1.10 -5.54
C GLY A 83 8.76 -0.47 -6.29
N SER A 84 8.83 -0.58 -7.62
CA SER A 84 9.90 0.05 -8.40
C SER A 84 9.87 1.58 -8.40
N GLY A 85 8.73 2.19 -8.06
CA GLY A 85 8.51 3.63 -8.08
C GLY A 85 9.45 4.45 -7.19
N GLY A 86 9.83 3.91 -6.02
CA GLY A 86 10.77 4.58 -5.11
C GLY A 86 12.22 4.69 -5.65
N LEU A 87 12.57 3.95 -6.70
CA LEU A 87 13.85 4.10 -7.43
C LEU A 87 13.78 5.17 -8.53
N ARG A 88 12.57 5.56 -8.95
CA ARG A 88 12.37 6.61 -9.96
C ARG A 88 12.49 7.96 -9.24
N LYS A 89 13.64 8.64 -9.44
CA LYS A 89 14.11 9.87 -8.75
C LYS A 89 13.09 11.02 -8.54
N ASN A 90 11.90 10.97 -9.12
CA ASN A 90 10.91 12.03 -9.11
C ASN A 90 9.53 11.62 -8.53
N GLU A 91 9.39 10.41 -7.99
CA GLU A 91 8.11 9.95 -7.44
C GLU A 91 7.95 10.36 -5.98
N LYS A 92 6.95 11.20 -5.69
CA LYS A 92 6.48 11.52 -4.34
C LYS A 92 5.25 10.67 -4.01
N ILE A 93 5.44 9.37 -3.82
CA ILE A 93 4.41 8.53 -3.19
C ILE A 93 4.54 8.72 -1.69
N SER A 94 3.44 9.01 -1.01
CA SER A 94 3.45 9.13 0.45
C SER A 94 3.78 7.75 1.08
N PRO A 95 4.63 7.69 2.11
CA PRO A 95 4.86 6.44 2.86
C PRO A 95 3.56 5.81 3.36
N GLU A 96 2.56 6.65 3.68
CA GLU A 96 1.24 6.25 4.15
C GLU A 96 0.46 5.48 3.08
N ASP A 97 0.37 6.02 1.86
CA ASP A 97 -0.33 5.36 0.76
C ASP A 97 0.37 4.05 0.37
N THR A 98 1.71 4.03 0.44
CA THR A 98 2.49 2.81 0.23
C THR A 98 2.12 1.73 1.26
N VAL A 99 2.02 2.11 2.54
CA VAL A 99 1.72 1.16 3.61
C VAL A 99 0.28 0.64 3.53
N VAL A 100 -0.69 1.51 3.23
CA VAL A 100 -2.09 1.12 3.05
C VAL A 100 -2.26 0.22 1.84
N PHE A 101 -1.62 0.55 0.72
CA PHE A 101 -1.66 -0.26 -0.50
C PHE A 101 -1.07 -1.66 -0.27
N MET A 102 0.13 -1.74 0.31
CA MET A 102 0.76 -3.01 0.66
C MET A 102 -0.05 -3.83 1.66
N LEU A 103 -0.69 -3.19 2.65
CA LEU A 103 -1.55 -3.89 3.61
C LEU A 103 -2.75 -4.54 2.90
N GLY A 104 -3.40 -3.82 1.98
CA GLY A 104 -4.54 -4.33 1.23
C GLY A 104 -4.17 -5.54 0.36
N ASP A 105 -3.00 -5.50 -0.28
CA ASP A 105 -2.46 -6.64 -1.02
C ASP A 105 -2.23 -7.85 -0.11
N LEU A 106 -1.51 -7.65 1.01
CA LEU A 106 -1.22 -8.72 1.97
C LEU A 106 -2.48 -9.35 2.58
N GLN A 107 -3.51 -8.54 2.88
CA GLN A 107 -4.79 -9.04 3.40
C GLN A 107 -5.51 -9.95 2.41
N LYS A 108 -5.26 -9.77 1.12
CA LYS A 108 -5.86 -10.58 0.05
C LYS A 108 -5.03 -11.81 -0.30
N THR A 109 -3.71 -11.71 -0.25
CA THR A 109 -2.79 -12.74 -0.76
C THR A 109 -2.29 -13.69 0.32
N VAL A 110 -2.26 -13.26 1.59
CA VAL A 110 -1.73 -14.07 2.70
C VAL A 110 -2.85 -14.84 3.39
N SER A 111 -2.67 -16.15 3.54
CA SER A 111 -3.67 -16.99 4.20
C SER A 111 -3.72 -16.79 5.71
N ASP A 112 -4.89 -17.01 6.33
CA ASP A 112 -5.03 -16.97 7.81
C ASP A 112 -4.06 -17.92 8.53
N LYS A 113 -3.73 -19.05 7.89
CA LYS A 113 -2.75 -20.00 8.39
C LYS A 113 -1.35 -19.37 8.45
N ASP A 114 -0.95 -18.68 7.39
CA ASP A 114 0.36 -18.01 7.33
C ASP A 114 0.41 -16.83 8.28
N ILE A 115 -0.69 -16.06 8.41
CA ILE A 115 -0.82 -14.98 9.40
C ILE A 115 -0.60 -15.53 10.81
N LYS A 116 -1.31 -16.62 11.18
CA LYS A 116 -1.15 -17.24 12.50
C LYS A 116 0.28 -17.74 12.72
N SER A 117 0.84 -18.43 11.73
CA SER A 117 2.20 -18.95 11.80
C SER A 117 3.24 -17.84 12.02
N MET A 118 3.06 -16.72 11.32
CA MET A 118 3.89 -15.52 11.48
C MET A 118 3.69 -14.83 12.84
N ARG A 119 2.48 -14.78 13.40
CA ARG A 119 2.24 -14.25 14.76
C ARG A 119 3.04 -15.03 15.80
N ASP A 120 3.07 -16.35 15.68
CA ASP A 120 3.74 -17.23 16.65
C ASP A 120 5.27 -17.26 16.49
N HIS A 121 5.79 -16.98 15.28
CA HIS A 121 7.21 -17.18 14.96
C HIS A 121 7.88 -15.95 14.30
N PRO A 122 8.66 -15.16 15.05
CA PRO A 122 9.37 -13.98 14.50
C PRO A 122 10.28 -14.29 13.31
N ARG A 123 10.95 -15.45 13.29
CA ARG A 123 11.81 -15.88 12.17
C ARG A 123 11.02 -16.10 10.88
N GLN A 124 9.77 -16.52 10.96
CA GLN A 124 8.93 -16.72 9.78
C GLN A 124 8.50 -15.39 9.17
N ARG A 125 8.24 -14.36 9.99
CA ARG A 125 7.95 -12.99 9.53
C ARG A 125 9.06 -12.48 8.60
N SER A 126 10.32 -12.60 9.04
CA SER A 126 11.48 -12.16 8.25
C SER A 126 11.65 -12.95 6.96
N ARG A 127 11.42 -14.28 6.99
CA ARG A 127 11.49 -15.12 5.77
C ARG A 127 10.42 -14.75 4.77
N PHE A 128 9.18 -14.58 5.23
CA PHE A 128 8.07 -14.17 4.38
C PHE A 128 8.35 -12.81 3.73
N TRP A 129 8.78 -11.82 4.52
CA TRP A 129 9.12 -10.50 3.99
C TRP A 129 10.24 -10.55 2.94
N LYS A 130 11.30 -11.33 3.19
CA LYS A 130 12.39 -11.53 2.22
C LYS A 130 11.91 -12.19 0.92
N SER A 131 10.95 -13.11 1.00
CA SER A 131 10.39 -13.74 -0.21
C SER A 131 9.61 -12.75 -1.08
N LEU A 132 8.89 -11.79 -0.48
CA LEU A 132 8.22 -10.73 -1.23
C LEU A 132 9.23 -9.79 -1.91
N GLU A 133 10.36 -9.53 -1.23
CA GLU A 133 11.46 -8.74 -1.78
C GLU A 133 12.12 -9.45 -2.97
N GLU A 134 12.40 -10.75 -2.84
CA GLU A 134 12.96 -11.58 -3.92
C GLU A 134 12.02 -11.68 -5.14
N GLN A 135 10.70 -11.64 -4.91
CA GLN A 135 9.68 -11.60 -5.97
C GLN A 135 9.50 -10.20 -6.59
N GLY A 136 10.18 -9.19 -6.07
CA GLY A 136 10.03 -7.80 -6.51
C GLY A 136 8.69 -7.16 -6.14
N LEU A 137 7.90 -7.81 -5.27
CA LEU A 137 6.60 -7.30 -4.81
C LEU A 137 6.76 -6.16 -3.79
N ILE A 138 7.88 -6.16 -3.07
CA ILE A 138 8.26 -5.06 -2.18
C ILE A 138 9.72 -4.69 -2.43
N MET A 139 10.11 -3.46 -2.12
CA MET A 139 11.51 -3.08 -2.15
C MET A 139 12.23 -3.46 -0.86
N ALA A 140 13.51 -3.78 -1.02
CA ALA A 140 14.51 -3.72 0.03
C ALA A 140 14.72 -2.26 0.47
N TRP A 141 13.76 -1.69 1.21
CA TRP A 141 14.04 -0.47 1.97
C TRP A 141 15.17 -0.85 2.93
N GLY A 142 16.35 -0.24 2.81
CA GLY A 142 17.53 -0.54 3.63
C GLY A 142 17.29 -0.34 5.14
N ASN A 143 18.23 0.25 5.87
CA ASN A 143 18.06 0.49 7.33
C ASN A 143 16.98 1.55 7.70
N SER A 144 15.97 1.75 6.85
CA SER A 144 15.00 2.84 6.87
C SER A 144 13.65 2.40 7.47
N ASN A 145 13.18 3.26 8.37
CA ASN A 145 11.95 3.36 9.17
C ASN A 145 10.57 2.94 8.59
N VAL A 146 10.49 2.15 7.52
CA VAL A 146 9.23 1.65 6.91
C VAL A 146 9.24 0.12 6.69
N SER A 147 10.42 -0.52 6.79
CA SER A 147 10.55 -1.94 6.51
C SER A 147 9.63 -2.78 7.41
N MET A 148 8.67 -3.48 6.81
CA MET A 148 7.69 -4.38 7.45
C MET A 148 6.48 -3.74 8.13
N LEU A 149 6.27 -2.41 8.10
CA LEU A 149 5.07 -1.80 8.71
C LEU A 149 3.73 -2.41 8.22
N PRO A 150 3.51 -2.63 6.92
CA PRO A 150 2.29 -3.29 6.42
C PRO A 150 2.11 -4.69 7.02
N LEU A 151 3.21 -5.43 7.16
CA LEU A 151 3.19 -6.75 7.77
C LEU A 151 2.85 -6.68 9.26
N TYR A 152 3.37 -5.70 10.02
CA TYR A 152 2.99 -5.54 11.42
C TYR A 152 1.51 -5.16 11.58
N PHE A 153 0.96 -4.35 10.68
CA PHE A 153 -0.48 -4.11 10.66
C PHE A 153 -1.27 -5.38 10.35
N LEU A 154 -0.86 -6.19 9.37
CA LEU A 154 -1.50 -7.47 9.08
C LEU A 154 -1.52 -8.39 10.31
N LEU A 155 -0.41 -8.43 11.06
CA LEU A 155 -0.24 -9.32 12.21
C LEU A 155 -0.93 -8.82 13.48
N MET A 156 -1.28 -7.54 13.59
CA MET A 156 -2.04 -7.02 14.74
C MET A 156 -3.39 -7.71 14.88
N MET A 157 -3.90 -7.74 16.11
CA MET A 157 -5.28 -8.13 16.36
C MET A 157 -6.26 -7.01 15.92
N PRO A 158 -7.51 -7.34 15.56
CA PRO A 158 -8.39 -6.42 14.83
C PRO A 158 -8.64 -5.06 15.51
N ALA A 159 -8.76 -5.02 16.84
CA ALA A 159 -9.07 -3.78 17.53
C ALA A 159 -7.87 -2.82 17.53
N THR A 160 -6.68 -3.34 17.84
CA THR A 160 -5.42 -2.59 17.75
C THR A 160 -5.14 -2.15 16.32
N GLN A 161 -5.33 -3.04 15.33
CA GLN A 161 -5.13 -2.72 13.91
C GLN A 161 -5.98 -1.52 13.49
N LYS A 162 -7.26 -1.51 13.86
CA LYS A 162 -8.17 -0.40 13.55
C LYS A 162 -7.68 0.93 14.13
N VAL A 163 -7.25 0.95 15.40
CA VAL A 163 -6.74 2.17 16.04
C VAL A 163 -5.43 2.63 15.42
N CYS A 164 -4.49 1.72 15.18
CA CYS A 164 -3.21 2.07 14.56
C CYS A 164 -3.36 2.61 13.14
N LEU A 165 -4.31 2.09 12.35
CA LEU A 165 -4.63 2.62 11.02
C LEU A 165 -5.25 4.02 11.09
N GLU A 166 -6.16 4.28 12.03
CA GLU A 166 -6.71 5.62 12.24
C GLU A 166 -5.65 6.63 12.71
N LEU A 167 -4.71 6.20 13.55
CA LEU A 167 -3.57 7.03 13.95
C LEU A 167 -2.62 7.31 12.79
N ALA A 168 -2.35 6.30 11.96
CA ALA A 168 -1.52 6.44 10.76
C ALA A 168 -2.09 7.47 9.77
N LYS A 169 -3.42 7.63 9.70
CA LYS A 169 -4.08 8.67 8.89
C LYS A 169 -3.82 10.11 9.39
N ARG A 170 -3.58 10.29 10.70
CA ARG A 170 -3.42 11.63 11.31
C ARG A 170 -1.97 12.09 11.36
N LYS A 171 -1.06 11.21 11.77
CA LYS A 171 0.38 11.49 11.86
C LYS A 171 1.14 10.19 11.85
N PHE A 172 1.82 9.89 10.75
CA PHE A 172 2.64 8.69 10.63
C PHE A 172 3.88 8.82 11.54
N PRO A 173 3.96 8.09 12.66
CA PRO A 173 5.13 8.11 13.53
C PRO A 173 6.31 7.49 12.77
N LYS A 174 7.44 8.19 12.73
CA LYS A 174 8.64 7.75 12.01
C LYS A 174 9.34 6.53 12.65
N THR A 175 8.81 5.96 13.73
CA THR A 175 9.52 4.97 14.55
C THR A 175 8.84 3.61 14.51
N ASN A 176 9.41 2.67 13.73
CA ASN A 176 8.94 1.27 13.61
C ASN A 176 8.72 0.57 14.96
N ARG A 177 9.54 0.91 15.96
CA ARG A 177 9.48 0.31 17.30
C ARG A 177 8.11 0.45 17.96
N LEU A 178 7.37 1.53 17.69
CA LEU A 178 6.03 1.73 18.24
C LEU A 178 5.05 0.68 17.71
N TYR A 179 5.08 0.43 16.39
CA TYR A 179 4.18 -0.53 15.75
C TYR A 179 4.54 -1.98 16.03
N ILE A 180 5.83 -2.29 16.19
CA ILE A 180 6.29 -3.61 16.67
C ILE A 180 5.76 -3.85 18.08
N THR A 181 5.88 -2.86 18.96
CA THR A 181 5.42 -2.95 20.34
C THR A 181 3.91 -3.09 20.40
N ALA A 182 3.16 -2.29 19.63
CA ALA A 182 1.70 -2.38 19.54
C ALA A 182 1.25 -3.74 18.99
N CYS A 183 1.93 -4.27 17.96
CA CYS A 183 1.67 -5.60 17.42
C CYS A 183 1.87 -6.68 18.50
N ASN A 184 3.03 -6.72 19.14
CA ASN A 184 3.31 -7.70 20.18
C ASN A 184 2.34 -7.59 21.38
N ALA A 185 1.99 -6.38 21.80
CA ALA A 185 1.01 -6.16 22.88
C ALA A 185 -0.40 -6.62 22.47
N SER A 186 -0.82 -6.36 21.22
CA SER A 186 -2.12 -6.79 20.72
C SER A 186 -2.29 -8.32 20.69
N LEU A 187 -1.18 -9.05 20.48
CA LEU A 187 -1.17 -10.51 20.49
C LEU A 187 -1.33 -11.10 21.90
N VAL A 188 -1.02 -10.33 22.95
CA VAL A 188 -1.22 -10.74 24.35
C VAL A 188 -2.62 -10.35 24.81
N GLU A 189 -3.02 -9.09 24.63
CA GLU A 189 -4.33 -8.57 25.03
C GLU A 189 -4.77 -7.39 24.16
N ASP A 190 -5.52 -7.68 23.08
CA ASP A 190 -5.95 -6.68 22.08
C ASP A 190 -6.75 -5.51 22.68
N GLN A 191 -7.53 -5.76 23.73
CA GLN A 191 -8.39 -4.76 24.35
C GLN A 191 -7.62 -3.79 25.27
N ALA A 192 -6.53 -4.23 25.91
CA ALA A 192 -5.73 -3.37 26.78
C ALA A 192 -4.98 -2.29 25.99
N VAL A 193 -4.58 -2.61 24.75
CA VAL A 193 -3.89 -1.66 23.85
C VAL A 193 -4.81 -0.51 23.44
N LEU A 194 -6.12 -0.73 23.32
CA LEU A 194 -7.10 0.34 23.06
C LEU A 194 -7.11 1.39 24.18
N MET A 195 -7.01 0.94 25.42
CA MET A 195 -7.07 1.79 26.62
C MET A 195 -5.78 2.62 26.76
N SER A 196 -4.62 2.07 26.41
CA SER A 196 -3.36 2.81 26.40
C SER A 196 -3.21 3.76 25.21
N SER A 197 -3.76 3.40 24.04
CA SER A 197 -3.67 4.21 22.82
C SER A 197 -4.43 5.54 22.90
N ARG A 198 -5.47 5.62 23.75
CA ARG A 198 -6.17 6.87 24.08
C ARG A 198 -5.30 7.83 24.90
N ASN A 199 -4.26 7.34 25.57
CA ASN A 199 -3.37 8.13 26.44
C ASN A 199 -2.03 8.50 25.79
N ILE A 200 -1.78 8.12 24.52
CA ILE A 200 -0.52 8.47 23.82
C ILE A 200 -0.42 9.99 23.51
N HIS A 201 -1.47 10.76 23.81
CA HIS A 201 -1.55 12.21 23.59
C HIS A 201 -2.15 13.01 24.76
N GLN A 202 -1.92 12.61 26.01
CA GLN A 202 -1.78 13.61 27.09
C GLN A 202 -0.32 14.06 27.16
#